data_AF-G7LYS4-F1
#
_entry.id   AF-G7LYS4-F1
#
_cell.length_a   1.000
_cell.length_b   1.000
_cell.length_c   1.000
_cell.angle_alpha   90.00
_cell.angle_beta   90.00
_cell.angle_gamma   90.00
#
_symmetry.space_group_name_H-M   'P 1'
#
loop_
_entity.id
_entity.type
_entity.pdbx_description
1 polymer ?
#
loop_
_entity_poly.entity_id
_entity_poly.type
_entity_poly.pdbx_seq_one_letter_code
_entity_poly.pdbx_strand_id
1 'polypeptide(L)'
;MKIDLSFKIKKEILDEIHSTTKSTNEAAEKSGHIGTHLDVMNGEFSLDNIITNGKIFDISHIKTGEVKLEDLDLSDIKENDFVLFHSGILKQYGYGTKDYFSTYIELSDELVDYLIDKKVSFIGVDMAGAKKPKDHPRIDLHCAEKGIFIIENLVNLDLLLKEAHRKSFKVYTFPTNMSGFSGLSCRVIAEI
;
A
#
# COMPACT_ATOMS: atom_id res chain seq x y z
N MET A 1 -11.41 -15.96 -9.70
CA MET A 1 -12.29 -14.89 -9.17
C MET A 1 -11.51 -13.59 -9.15
N LYS A 2 -12.14 -12.42 -9.39
CA LYS A 2 -11.48 -11.11 -9.31
C LYS A 2 -11.95 -10.34 -8.07
N ILE A 3 -11.02 -9.78 -7.31
CA ILE A 3 -11.28 -8.96 -6.13
C ILE A 3 -10.67 -7.58 -6.37
N ASP A 4 -11.49 -6.55 -6.22
CA ASP A 4 -11.05 -5.16 -6.27
C ASP A 4 -10.38 -4.78 -4.95
N LEU A 5 -9.10 -4.43 -4.99
CA LEU A 5 -8.34 -4.03 -3.80
C LEU A 5 -8.25 -2.51 -3.67
N SER A 6 -8.82 -1.74 -4.59
CA SER A 6 -8.78 -0.28 -4.54
C SER A 6 -9.92 0.32 -3.74
N PHE A 7 -9.60 1.22 -2.82
CA PHE A 7 -10.55 2.02 -2.09
C PHE A 7 -11.41 2.86 -3.04
N LYS A 8 -12.74 2.76 -2.88
CA LYS A 8 -13.68 3.56 -3.66
C LYS A 8 -13.80 4.96 -3.08
N ILE A 9 -13.11 5.91 -3.70
CA ILE A 9 -13.22 7.34 -3.37
C ILE A 9 -14.60 7.83 -3.80
N LYS A 10 -15.42 8.28 -2.84
CA LYS A 10 -16.68 8.96 -3.14
C LYS A 10 -16.43 10.44 -3.38
N LYS A 11 -17.29 11.08 -4.16
CA LYS A 11 -17.17 12.51 -4.48
C LYS A 11 -17.09 13.37 -3.21
N GLU A 12 -17.88 13.04 -2.20
CA GLU A 12 -17.96 13.80 -0.95
C GLU A 12 -16.61 13.83 -0.21
N ILE A 13 -15.86 12.72 -0.25
CA ILE A 13 -14.51 12.63 0.34
C ILE A 13 -13.55 13.55 -0.41
N LEU A 14 -13.63 13.56 -1.73
CA LEU A 14 -12.78 14.40 -2.56
C LEU A 14 -13.09 15.90 -2.36
N ASP A 15 -14.37 16.24 -2.28
CA ASP A 15 -14.83 17.61 -2.00
C ASP A 15 -14.32 18.09 -0.63
N GLU A 16 -14.33 17.23 0.40
CA GLU A 16 -13.80 17.54 1.73
C GLU A 16 -12.27 17.78 1.71
N ILE A 17 -11.50 16.89 1.06
CA ILE A 17 -10.05 17.03 0.90
C ILE A 17 -9.70 18.35 0.18
N HIS A 18 -10.41 18.68 -0.89
CA HIS A 18 -10.19 19.93 -1.62
C HIS A 18 -10.60 21.17 -0.82
N SER A 19 -11.63 21.08 0.03
CA SER A 19 -12.07 22.22 0.85
C SER A 19 -11.07 22.57 1.97
N THR A 20 -10.24 21.61 2.39
CA THR A 20 -9.26 21.77 3.48
C THR A 20 -7.86 22.12 2.99
N THR A 21 -7.61 22.10 1.68
CA THR A 21 -6.32 22.47 1.08
C THR A 21 -6.21 23.97 0.89
N LYS A 22 -5.07 24.56 1.31
CA LYS A 22 -4.92 26.03 1.37
C LYS A 22 -4.50 26.66 0.05
N SER A 23 -3.95 25.88 -0.87
CA SER A 23 -3.46 26.34 -2.17
C SER A 23 -3.63 25.29 -3.26
N THR A 24 -3.64 25.74 -4.51
CA THR A 24 -3.72 24.86 -5.70
C THR A 24 -2.52 23.93 -5.82
N ASN A 25 -1.33 24.38 -5.41
CA ASN A 25 -0.11 23.57 -5.46
C ASN A 25 -0.16 22.42 -4.45
N GLU A 26 -0.60 22.71 -3.22
CA GLU A 26 -0.77 21.69 -2.19
C GLU A 26 -1.86 20.66 -2.57
N ALA A 27 -2.93 21.11 -3.24
CA ALA A 27 -3.95 20.23 -3.78
C ALA A 27 -3.41 19.32 -4.90
N ALA A 28 -2.56 19.84 -5.77
CA ALA A 28 -1.92 19.06 -6.82
C ALA A 28 -1.02 17.95 -6.24
N GLU A 29 -0.12 18.28 -5.30
CA GLU A 29 0.74 17.26 -4.66
C GLU A 29 -0.09 16.17 -3.96
N LYS A 30 -1.10 16.57 -3.20
CA LYS A 30 -1.97 15.63 -2.49
C LYS A 30 -2.81 14.75 -3.40
N SER A 31 -3.11 15.20 -4.62
CA SER A 31 -3.97 14.46 -5.56
C SER A 31 -3.43 13.06 -5.88
N GLY A 32 -2.10 12.90 -5.87
CA GLY A 32 -1.44 11.62 -6.08
C GLY A 32 -1.59 10.61 -4.94
N HIS A 33 -1.89 11.08 -3.73
CA HIS A 33 -1.95 10.27 -2.50
C HIS A 33 -3.39 10.05 -2.01
N ILE A 34 -4.40 10.24 -2.87
CA ILE A 34 -5.81 10.04 -2.52
C ILE A 34 -6.23 8.60 -2.80
N GLY A 35 -6.90 7.99 -1.82
CA GLY A 35 -7.36 6.60 -1.86
C GLY A 35 -6.22 5.61 -1.99
N THR A 36 -6.44 4.52 -2.72
CA THR A 36 -5.38 3.57 -3.07
C THR A 36 -4.43 4.21 -4.06
N HIS A 37 -3.17 4.29 -3.68
CA HIS A 37 -2.12 4.93 -4.45
C HIS A 37 -0.80 4.21 -4.26
N LEU A 38 0.11 4.45 -5.20
CA LEU A 38 1.50 4.00 -5.20
C LEU A 38 2.38 5.20 -4.86
N ASP A 39 3.21 5.07 -3.83
CA ASP A 39 4.20 6.09 -3.45
C ASP A 39 5.44 5.93 -4.33
N VAL A 40 5.45 6.69 -5.43
CA VAL A 40 6.49 6.62 -6.47
C VAL A 40 7.71 7.45 -6.11
N MET A 41 7.54 8.46 -5.25
CA MET A 41 8.58 9.36 -4.76
C MET A 41 9.38 10.01 -5.91
N ASN A 42 10.64 9.63 -6.05
CA ASN A 42 11.55 10.05 -7.12
C ASN A 42 11.78 8.95 -8.18
N GLY A 43 11.10 7.81 -8.06
CA GLY A 43 11.20 6.69 -8.98
C GLY A 43 10.29 6.82 -10.20
N GLU A 44 10.28 5.76 -11.02
CA GLU A 44 9.40 5.65 -12.18
C GLU A 44 8.71 4.28 -12.18
N PHE A 45 7.44 4.25 -12.53
CA PHE A 45 6.68 3.00 -12.61
C PHE A 45 7.06 2.22 -13.88
N SER A 46 7.55 0.99 -13.71
CA SER A 46 7.79 0.07 -14.83
C SER A 46 6.52 -0.68 -15.24
N LEU A 47 6.23 -0.72 -16.55
CA LEU A 47 5.13 -1.51 -17.10
C LEU A 47 5.29 -3.01 -16.88
N ASP A 48 6.52 -3.49 -16.64
CA ASP A 48 6.78 -4.89 -16.30
C ASP A 48 6.14 -5.28 -14.97
N ASN A 49 5.84 -4.30 -14.10
CA ASN A 49 5.18 -4.51 -12.82
C ASN A 49 3.65 -4.42 -12.91
N ILE A 50 3.04 -4.30 -14.09
CA ILE A 50 1.57 -4.29 -14.22
C ILE A 50 0.97 -5.60 -13.70
N ILE A 51 1.63 -6.74 -13.95
CA ILE A 51 1.16 -8.06 -13.55
C ILE A 51 2.21 -8.74 -12.67
N THR A 52 1.91 -8.89 -11.40
CA THR A 52 2.79 -9.54 -10.41
C THR A 52 2.13 -10.79 -9.83
N ASN A 53 2.91 -11.64 -9.15
CA ASN A 53 2.34 -12.67 -8.29
C ASN A 53 2.09 -12.07 -6.90
N GLY A 54 0.91 -12.27 -6.35
CA GLY A 54 0.54 -11.80 -5.02
C GLY A 54 0.87 -12.80 -3.92
N LYS A 55 1.34 -12.27 -2.78
CA LYS A 55 1.52 -12.97 -1.50
C LYS A 55 0.85 -12.14 -0.43
N ILE A 56 -0.07 -12.71 0.34
CA ILE A 56 -0.77 -12.00 1.41
C ILE A 56 -0.46 -12.59 2.78
N PHE A 57 -0.20 -11.71 3.74
CA PHE A 57 0.14 -12.03 5.12
C PHE A 57 -0.86 -11.38 6.08
N ASP A 58 -1.32 -12.15 7.05
CA ASP A 58 -2.24 -11.65 8.07
C ASP A 58 -1.48 -11.09 9.27
N ILE A 59 -1.53 -9.78 9.43
CA ILE A 59 -0.95 -9.06 10.58
C ILE A 59 -2.04 -8.51 11.50
N SER A 60 -3.31 -8.86 11.27
CA SER A 60 -4.45 -8.30 12.02
C SER A 60 -4.47 -8.65 13.50
N HIS A 61 -3.68 -9.63 13.92
CA HIS A 61 -3.47 -10.00 15.32
C HIS A 61 -2.55 -9.02 16.08
N ILE A 62 -1.69 -8.30 15.36
CA ILE A 62 -0.87 -7.21 15.90
C ILE A 62 -1.75 -5.96 15.95
N LYS A 63 -1.83 -5.29 17.12
CA LYS A 63 -2.73 -4.15 17.31
C LYS A 63 -2.02 -2.80 17.43
N THR A 64 -0.75 -2.82 17.83
CA THR A 64 0.10 -1.64 17.99
C THR A 64 1.56 -2.06 17.87
N GLY A 65 2.43 -1.16 17.41
CA GLY A 65 3.87 -1.39 17.34
C GLY A 65 4.30 -1.85 15.96
N GLU A 66 5.38 -2.62 15.90
CA GLU A 66 5.98 -3.07 14.64
C GLU A 66 5.68 -4.54 14.34
N VAL A 67 5.40 -4.84 13.06
CA VAL A 67 5.50 -6.17 12.48
C VAL A 67 6.96 -6.45 12.21
N LYS A 68 7.48 -7.47 12.86
CA LYS A 68 8.86 -7.91 12.71
C LYS A 68 8.97 -9.01 11.68
N LEU A 69 10.20 -9.18 11.18
CA LEU A 69 10.52 -10.27 10.27
C LEU A 69 10.21 -11.65 10.89
N GLU A 70 10.47 -11.81 12.20
CA GLU A 70 10.21 -13.05 12.95
C GLU A 70 8.72 -13.40 13.13
N ASP A 71 7.82 -12.43 12.94
CA ASP A 71 6.37 -12.64 13.08
C ASP A 71 5.78 -13.40 11.88
N LEU A 72 6.54 -13.55 10.78
CA LEU A 72 6.03 -13.97 9.48
C LEU A 72 6.86 -15.10 8.86
N ASP A 73 6.18 -16.06 8.24
CA ASP A 73 6.81 -17.06 7.37
C ASP A 73 6.92 -16.52 5.93
N LEU A 74 8.04 -15.86 5.64
CA LEU A 74 8.31 -15.23 4.35
C LEU A 74 9.11 -16.10 3.37
N SER A 75 9.19 -17.42 3.64
CA SER A 75 10.05 -18.35 2.89
C SER A 75 9.71 -18.46 1.41
N ASP A 76 8.44 -18.26 1.05
CA ASP A 76 7.90 -18.38 -0.30
C ASP A 76 7.88 -17.08 -1.12
N ILE A 77 8.45 -15.98 -0.61
CA ILE A 77 8.57 -14.71 -1.34
C ILE A 77 9.66 -14.82 -2.42
N LYS A 78 9.34 -14.35 -3.61
CA LYS A 78 10.22 -14.31 -4.78
C LYS A 78 10.39 -12.88 -5.32
N GLU A 79 11.43 -12.71 -6.12
CA GLU A 79 11.62 -11.49 -6.92
C GLU A 79 10.38 -11.20 -7.78
N ASN A 80 10.02 -9.93 -7.88
CA ASN A 80 8.83 -9.39 -8.55
C ASN A 80 7.47 -9.81 -7.95
N ASP A 81 7.43 -10.36 -6.74
CA ASP A 81 6.16 -10.56 -6.03
C ASP A 81 5.59 -9.21 -5.56
N PHE A 82 4.26 -9.14 -5.42
CA PHE A 82 3.55 -8.11 -4.66
C PHE A 82 3.20 -8.70 -3.29
N VAL A 83 3.83 -8.17 -2.25
CA VAL A 83 3.65 -8.62 -0.87
C VAL A 83 2.64 -7.72 -0.17
N LEU A 84 1.52 -8.29 0.27
CA LEU A 84 0.40 -7.60 0.90
C LEU A 84 0.30 -7.95 2.38
N PHE A 85 0.05 -6.93 3.21
CA PHE A 85 -0.15 -7.05 4.65
C PHE A 85 -1.57 -6.64 5.02
N HIS A 86 -2.34 -7.58 5.57
CA HIS A 86 -3.69 -7.35 6.06
C HIS A 86 -3.66 -7.02 7.56
N SER A 87 -3.87 -5.75 7.91
CA SER A 87 -4.01 -5.28 9.28
C SER A 87 -5.47 -5.19 9.75
N GLY A 88 -6.39 -4.93 8.82
CA GLY A 88 -7.79 -4.61 9.09
C GLY A 88 -8.05 -3.16 9.50
N ILE A 89 -7.03 -2.31 9.62
CA ILE A 89 -7.16 -0.91 10.11
C ILE A 89 -8.12 -0.10 9.25
N LEU A 90 -7.92 -0.07 7.92
CA LEU A 90 -8.79 0.71 7.03
C LEU A 90 -10.26 0.29 7.13
N LYS A 91 -10.52 -1.02 7.22
CA LYS A 91 -11.87 -1.58 7.35
C LYS A 91 -12.49 -1.23 8.71
N GLN A 92 -11.71 -1.25 9.78
CA GLN A 92 -12.18 -1.01 11.14
C GLN A 92 -12.50 0.47 11.41
N TYR A 93 -11.62 1.38 11.00
CA TYR A 93 -11.71 2.79 11.36
C TYR A 93 -12.25 3.69 10.23
N GLY A 94 -12.26 3.20 9.00
CA GLY A 94 -12.72 3.95 7.82
C GLY A 94 -11.70 4.96 7.32
N TYR A 95 -11.60 5.06 5.99
CA TYR A 95 -10.66 5.98 5.32
C TYR A 95 -10.86 7.43 5.76
N GLY A 96 -9.76 8.12 6.06
CA GLY A 96 -9.75 9.56 6.34
C GLY A 96 -10.24 9.97 7.74
N THR A 97 -10.68 9.02 8.59
CA THR A 97 -11.14 9.37 9.94
C THR A 97 -9.97 9.66 10.89
N LYS A 98 -10.26 10.37 11.99
CA LYS A 98 -9.26 10.65 13.02
C LYS A 98 -8.64 9.37 13.61
N ASP A 99 -9.46 8.34 13.84
CA ASP A 99 -9.00 7.08 14.43
C ASP A 99 -8.12 6.30 13.44
N TYR A 100 -8.48 6.33 12.15
CA TYR A 100 -7.66 5.76 11.08
C TYR A 100 -6.30 6.44 11.00
N PHE A 101 -6.23 7.76 11.10
CA PHE A 101 -4.96 8.49 11.07
C PHE A 101 -4.16 8.43 12.36
N SER A 102 -4.71 7.95 13.48
CA SER A 102 -4.02 7.89 14.77
C SER A 102 -3.74 6.47 15.26
N THR A 103 -4.16 5.45 14.50
CA THR A 103 -3.87 4.04 14.76
C THR A 103 -2.75 3.58 13.85
N TYR A 104 -1.69 3.00 14.43
CA TYR A 104 -0.51 2.57 13.68
C TYR A 104 -0.10 1.15 14.02
N ILE A 105 0.11 0.37 12.95
CA ILE A 105 0.97 -0.79 12.91
C ILE A 105 2.04 -0.45 11.89
N GLU A 106 3.30 -0.62 12.26
CA GLU A 106 4.45 -0.25 11.42
C GLU A 106 5.09 -1.54 10.90
N LEU A 107 5.56 -1.59 9.66
CA LEU A 107 6.49 -2.64 9.22
C LEU A 107 7.88 -2.26 9.76
N SER A 108 8.56 -3.15 10.47
CA SER A 108 9.92 -2.87 10.97
C SER A 108 10.90 -2.55 9.83
N ASP A 109 11.95 -1.78 10.10
CA ASP A 109 12.96 -1.48 9.07
C ASP A 109 13.62 -2.76 8.55
N GLU A 110 13.87 -3.73 9.44
CA GLU A 110 14.39 -5.06 9.09
C GLU A 110 13.46 -5.82 8.12
N LEU A 111 12.14 -5.77 8.34
CA LEU A 111 11.18 -6.40 7.44
C LEU A 111 11.18 -5.72 6.07
N VAL A 112 11.23 -4.39 6.02
CA VAL A 112 11.29 -3.66 4.75
C VAL A 112 12.59 -3.95 4.01
N ASP A 113 13.73 -3.92 4.69
CA ASP A 113 15.04 -4.25 4.11
C ASP A 113 15.08 -5.68 3.55
N TYR A 114 14.48 -6.65 4.26
CA TYR A 114 14.35 -8.02 3.77
C TYR A 114 13.56 -8.08 2.45
N LEU A 115 12.44 -7.36 2.35
CA LEU A 115 11.62 -7.32 1.13
C LEU A 115 12.37 -6.62 -0.02
N ILE A 116 13.16 -5.60 0.30
CA ILE A 116 14.04 -4.92 -0.65
C ILE A 116 15.09 -5.88 -1.21
N ASP A 117 15.77 -6.63 -0.34
CA ASP A 117 16.78 -7.60 -0.73
C ASP A 117 16.19 -8.75 -1.55
N LYS A 118 14.92 -9.09 -1.32
CA LYS A 118 14.15 -10.03 -2.15
C LYS A 118 13.73 -9.46 -3.51
N LYS A 119 13.87 -8.15 -3.73
CA LYS A 119 13.47 -7.46 -4.96
C LYS A 119 12.00 -7.69 -5.31
N VAL A 120 11.13 -7.59 -4.31
CA VAL A 120 9.68 -7.60 -4.55
C VAL A 120 9.30 -6.37 -5.38
N SER A 121 8.26 -6.44 -6.20
CA SER A 121 7.82 -5.26 -6.97
C SER A 121 7.15 -4.23 -6.06
N PHE A 122 6.31 -4.72 -5.14
CA PHE A 122 5.47 -3.87 -4.31
C PHE A 122 5.30 -4.39 -2.88
N ILE A 123 5.16 -3.45 -1.96
CA ILE A 123 4.72 -3.66 -0.57
C ILE A 123 3.33 -3.03 -0.42
N GLY A 124 2.32 -3.81 -0.05
CA GLY A 124 0.93 -3.37 0.04
C GLY A 124 0.38 -3.38 1.44
N VAL A 125 -0.29 -2.30 1.85
CA VAL A 125 -0.91 -2.19 3.18
C VAL A 125 -2.35 -1.67 3.09
N ASP A 126 -3.22 -2.14 3.99
CA ASP A 126 -4.55 -1.56 4.24
C ASP A 126 -4.50 -0.49 5.35
N MET A 127 -3.48 0.38 5.27
CA MET A 127 -3.15 1.42 6.25
C MET A 127 -2.79 2.74 5.53
N ALA A 128 -2.59 3.83 6.30
CA ALA A 128 -2.13 5.14 5.82
C ALA A 128 -0.61 5.22 5.57
N GLY A 129 0.04 4.07 5.51
CA GLY A 129 1.49 3.92 5.38
C GLY A 129 2.04 2.72 6.10
N ALA A 130 3.23 2.31 5.65
CA ALA A 130 4.00 1.24 6.25
C ALA A 130 4.67 1.67 7.57
N LYS A 131 4.75 2.98 7.83
CA LYS A 131 5.30 3.58 9.04
C LYS A 131 4.38 4.71 9.53
N LYS A 132 4.55 5.12 10.78
CA LYS A 132 3.87 6.33 11.31
C LYS A 132 4.31 7.60 10.56
N PRO A 133 3.55 8.71 10.62
CA PRO A 133 3.79 9.91 9.81
C PRO A 133 5.19 10.51 9.91
N LYS A 134 5.85 10.38 11.08
CA LYS A 134 7.22 10.87 11.27
C LYS A 134 8.24 10.15 10.37
N ASP A 135 8.06 8.86 10.16
CA ASP A 135 9.03 7.99 9.48
C ASP A 135 8.55 7.53 8.08
N HIS A 136 7.30 7.83 7.73
CA HIS A 136 6.66 7.47 6.45
C HIS A 136 7.45 7.99 5.23
N PRO A 137 7.76 9.29 5.06
CA PRO A 137 8.49 9.74 3.86
C PRO A 137 9.88 9.11 3.70
N ARG A 138 10.52 8.73 4.82
CA ARG A 138 11.82 8.06 4.82
C ARG A 138 11.71 6.65 4.25
N ILE A 139 10.70 5.89 4.68
CA ILE A 139 10.59 4.48 4.27
C ILE A 139 10.19 4.36 2.80
N ASP A 140 9.31 5.23 2.31
CA ASP A 140 8.87 5.20 0.91
C ASP A 140 10.01 5.58 -0.02
N LEU A 141 10.77 6.63 0.33
CA LEU A 141 11.94 7.02 -0.43
C LEU A 141 13.00 5.90 -0.46
N HIS A 142 13.24 5.26 0.69
CA HIS A 142 14.18 4.13 0.78
C HIS A 142 13.77 2.96 -0.12
N CYS A 143 12.48 2.66 -0.22
CA CYS A 143 11.97 1.66 -1.16
C CYS A 143 12.14 2.13 -2.62
N ALA A 144 11.72 3.36 -2.93
CA ALA A 144 11.69 3.89 -4.28
C ALA A 144 13.08 4.01 -4.92
N GLU A 145 14.10 4.40 -4.14
CA GLU A 145 15.50 4.44 -4.58
C GLU A 145 16.05 3.05 -4.94
N LYS A 146 15.39 1.98 -4.50
CA LYS A 146 15.70 0.58 -4.84
C LYS A 146 14.75 -0.01 -5.88
N GLY A 147 13.87 0.79 -6.47
CA GLY A 147 12.93 0.36 -7.52
C GLY A 147 11.72 -0.42 -6.99
N ILE A 148 11.39 -0.26 -5.70
CA ILE A 148 10.30 -0.96 -5.01
C ILE A 148 9.35 0.09 -4.47
N PHE A 149 8.05 -0.14 -4.57
CA PHE A 149 7.07 0.89 -4.20
C PHE A 149 6.08 0.39 -3.15
N ILE A 150 5.69 1.29 -2.25
CA ILE A 150 4.62 1.03 -1.29
C ILE A 150 3.29 1.42 -1.94
N ILE A 151 2.27 0.58 -1.69
CA ILE A 151 0.89 0.82 -2.12
C ILE A 151 -0.01 0.81 -0.88
N GLU A 152 -0.63 1.94 -0.64
CA GLU A 152 -1.43 2.17 0.56
C GLU A 152 -2.93 2.00 0.31
N ASN A 153 -3.70 2.01 1.41
CA ASN A 153 -5.15 2.08 1.37
C ASN A 153 -5.82 0.96 0.59
N LEU A 154 -5.23 -0.23 0.61
CA LEU A 154 -5.84 -1.41 0.00
C LEU A 154 -7.07 -1.84 0.81
N VAL A 155 -8.10 -2.30 0.11
CA VAL A 155 -9.35 -2.82 0.70
C VAL A 155 -9.54 -4.30 0.36
N ASN A 156 -10.51 -4.94 1.02
CA ASN A 156 -10.90 -6.33 0.76
C ASN A 156 -9.75 -7.34 0.96
N LEU A 157 -8.69 -6.98 1.69
CA LEU A 157 -7.59 -7.88 2.02
C LEU A 157 -8.05 -9.04 2.91
N ASP A 158 -9.08 -8.85 3.73
CA ASP A 158 -9.72 -9.92 4.50
C ASP A 158 -10.39 -10.96 3.60
N LEU A 159 -11.08 -10.51 2.56
CA LEU A 159 -11.68 -11.39 1.56
C LEU A 159 -10.59 -12.10 0.74
N LEU A 160 -9.56 -11.38 0.29
CA LEU A 160 -8.44 -11.96 -0.43
C LEU A 160 -7.72 -13.03 0.40
N LEU A 161 -7.44 -12.75 1.68
CA LEU A 161 -6.82 -13.69 2.61
C LEU A 161 -7.66 -14.97 2.75
N LYS A 162 -8.97 -14.82 2.91
CA LYS A 162 -9.91 -15.94 3.02
C LYS A 162 -9.94 -16.81 1.77
N GLU A 163 -9.95 -16.20 0.58
CA GLU A 163 -10.18 -16.90 -0.69
C GLU A 163 -8.88 -17.42 -1.33
N ALA A 164 -7.74 -16.77 -1.08
CA ALA A 164 -6.45 -17.19 -1.65
C ALA A 164 -5.93 -18.48 -1.00
N HIS A 165 -6.35 -18.80 0.24
CA HIS A 165 -5.94 -20.01 0.97
C HIS A 165 -4.41 -20.25 0.95
N ARG A 166 -3.61 -19.18 1.12
CA ARG A 166 -2.13 -19.18 1.04
C ARG A 166 -1.54 -19.56 -0.33
N LYS A 167 -2.34 -19.68 -1.38
CA LYS A 167 -1.87 -19.87 -2.75
C LYS A 167 -1.44 -18.53 -3.36
N SER A 168 -0.52 -18.58 -4.31
CA SER A 168 -0.19 -17.43 -5.15
C SER A 168 -1.38 -17.08 -6.04
N PHE A 169 -1.66 -15.79 -6.19
CA PHE A 169 -2.64 -15.21 -7.11
C PHE A 169 -1.97 -14.20 -8.03
N LYS A 170 -2.67 -13.73 -9.06
CA LYS A 170 -2.16 -12.60 -9.87
C LYS A 170 -2.65 -11.29 -9.30
N VAL A 171 -1.81 -10.26 -9.36
CA VAL A 171 -2.21 -8.88 -9.03
C VAL A 171 -1.95 -8.00 -10.21
N TYR A 172 -2.97 -7.22 -10.57
CA TYR A 172 -2.94 -6.23 -11.62
C TYR A 172 -2.90 -4.84 -11.00
N THR A 173 -1.83 -4.09 -11.25
CA THR A 173 -1.61 -2.75 -10.69
C THR A 173 -1.51 -1.73 -11.80
N PHE A 174 -2.44 -0.76 -11.82
CA PHE A 174 -2.50 0.30 -12.82
C PHE A 174 -2.46 1.68 -12.15
N PRO A 175 -1.28 2.25 -11.92
CA PRO A 175 -1.15 3.64 -11.50
C PRO A 175 -1.57 4.59 -12.61
N THR A 176 -2.05 5.76 -12.20
CA THR A 176 -2.30 6.88 -13.11
C THR A 176 -1.00 7.33 -13.77
N ASN A 177 -1.06 7.66 -15.06
CA ASN A 177 0.10 8.12 -15.81
C ASN A 177 0.32 9.63 -15.58
N MET A 178 0.83 9.97 -14.39
CA MET A 178 1.17 11.34 -14.00
C MET A 178 2.68 11.47 -13.79
N SER A 179 3.23 12.65 -14.09
CA SER A 179 4.67 12.94 -13.96
C SER A 179 4.87 14.15 -13.05
N GLY A 180 5.92 14.12 -12.22
CA GLY A 180 6.21 15.15 -11.23
C GLY A 180 5.43 15.04 -9.92
N PHE A 181 4.84 13.88 -9.63
CA PHE A 181 4.11 13.58 -8.39
C PHE A 181 4.87 12.54 -7.57
N SER A 182 4.86 12.66 -6.25
CA SER A 182 5.42 11.65 -5.33
C SER A 182 4.47 10.47 -5.09
N GLY A 183 3.20 10.61 -5.47
CA GLY A 183 2.18 9.56 -5.36
C GLY A 183 1.38 9.44 -6.65
N LEU A 184 0.95 8.22 -6.96
CA LEU A 184 0.13 7.92 -8.13
C LEU A 184 -1.09 7.10 -7.67
N SER A 185 -2.28 7.70 -7.69
CA SER A 185 -3.52 6.93 -7.48
C SER A 185 -3.55 5.75 -8.44
N CYS A 186 -3.93 4.57 -7.94
CA CYS A 186 -3.81 3.33 -8.70
C CYS A 186 -5.01 2.39 -8.52
N ARG A 187 -5.30 1.64 -9.58
CA ARG A 187 -6.28 0.56 -9.58
C ARG A 187 -5.58 -0.78 -9.36
N VAL A 188 -5.94 -1.50 -8.32
CA VAL A 188 -5.33 -2.78 -7.92
C VAL A 188 -6.39 -3.87 -7.88
N ILE A 189 -6.21 -4.92 -8.66
CA ILE A 189 -7.14 -6.07 -8.74
C ILE A 189 -6.36 -7.36 -8.47
N ALA A 190 -6.84 -8.19 -7.55
CA ALA A 190 -6.36 -9.56 -7.38
C ALA A 190 -7.20 -10.54 -8.19
N GLU A 191 -6.55 -11.54 -8.81
CA GLU A 191 -7.18 -12.67 -9.48
C GLU A 191 -6.69 -13.99 -8.89
N ILE A 192 -7.60 -14.67 -8.20
CA ILE A 192 -7.42 -15.97 -7.53
C ILE A 192 -7.95 -17.10 -8.40
#